data_AF-A0A4P5X8V3-F1
#
_entry.id   AF-A0A4P5X8V3-F1
#
_cell.length_a   1.000
_cell.length_b   1.000
_cell.length_c   1.000
_cell.angle_alpha   90.00
_cell.angle_beta   90.00
_cell.angle_gamma   90.00
#
_symmetry.space_group_name_H-M   'P 1'
#
loop_
_entity.id
_entity.type
_entity.pdbx_description
1 polymer ?
#
loop_
_entity_poly.entity_id
_entity_poly.type
_entity_poly.pdbx_seq_one_letter_code
_entity_poly.pdbx_strand_id
1 'polypeptide(L)'
;MRHSFLSMLAVLLVAASGRASLAADETTTGAASGGKFDLLRADLSRTRVTLRSLSSTELVARDAKGALVKVSLSDVLAIMPIEQAVSVQVEQLGAVREGRERSDAGWAILTDDQTIPGAIDSGAAKAESLGWTSPRWGSLVFSLEDVRMLRFVDAEQAASVRALRDDIVLLTNGDKLVGFVSLQAGATVGVETQPGKVAKVPLSRIAAIAFANPAKARDGAWIWLADGTAVRVDAIAVSESRDVALMLTSASTNTDAGSQAGTRAAVSLPLEQLLAYTPAHDRVVGLASLAAPRHQPWPTRRWTAAPVIAPADQSPLGASQIELPGPMSATWELPANVKRFAADVELPDSCRVWGDCTLIMTVDGKELARVRLTPQAPTSVLAADLPAGVKQLTLSLDPGNQGSVEDRVVLKRAILRK
;
A
#
# COMPACT_ATOMS: atom_id res chain seq x y z
N MET A 1 3.77 -20.84 42.63
CA MET A 1 5.05 -20.32 42.11
C MET A 1 5.68 -21.38 41.23
N ARG A 2 5.60 -21.19 39.91
CA ARG A 2 6.09 -21.99 38.76
C ARG A 2 4.99 -22.03 37.72
N HIS A 3 5.22 -21.36 36.58
CA HIS A 3 4.91 -21.81 35.21
C HIS A 3 5.19 -20.67 34.24
N SER A 4 6.46 -20.53 33.84
CA SER A 4 6.88 -19.85 32.62
C SER A 4 7.87 -20.77 31.93
N PHE A 5 7.40 -21.62 31.03
CA PHE A 5 8.17 -22.35 30.03
C PHE A 5 7.16 -23.07 29.11
N LEU A 6 6.95 -22.54 27.90
CA LEU A 6 6.59 -23.22 26.63
C LEU A 6 5.89 -22.25 25.66
N SER A 7 6.67 -21.52 24.86
CA SER A 7 6.27 -21.04 23.52
C SER A 7 7.53 -20.86 22.67
N MET A 8 8.18 -21.99 22.41
CA MET A 8 9.31 -22.08 21.48
C MET A 8 9.17 -23.39 20.71
N LEU A 9 8.04 -23.57 20.01
CA LEU A 9 7.79 -24.71 19.12
C LEU A 9 6.68 -24.37 18.12
N ALA A 10 7.04 -23.84 16.95
CA ALA A 10 6.36 -24.00 15.64
C ALA A 10 6.94 -23.02 14.59
N VAL A 11 8.24 -23.13 14.29
CA VAL A 11 8.81 -22.67 13.00
C VAL A 11 9.58 -23.84 12.35
N LEU A 12 9.26 -25.09 12.72
CA LEU A 12 9.79 -26.26 12.05
C LEU A 12 8.90 -26.60 10.83
N LEU A 13 9.48 -26.39 9.65
CA LEU A 13 9.25 -27.11 8.39
C LEU A 13 7.84 -27.06 7.75
N VAL A 14 7.69 -26.14 6.78
CA VAL A 14 7.17 -26.50 5.44
C VAL A 14 8.37 -26.74 4.51
N ALA A 15 9.29 -27.61 4.95
CA ALA A 15 10.36 -28.13 4.12
C ALA A 15 10.26 -29.66 4.09
N ALA A 16 9.13 -30.18 3.61
CA ALA A 16 8.96 -31.62 3.40
C ALA A 16 8.02 -31.88 2.21
N SER A 17 8.51 -31.62 1.00
CA SER A 17 8.12 -32.37 -0.20
C SER A 17 9.14 -32.14 -1.33
N GLY A 18 10.03 -33.12 -1.53
CA GLY A 18 10.71 -33.37 -2.82
C GLY A 18 12.15 -32.86 -2.99
N ARG A 19 13.13 -33.45 -2.29
CA ARG A 19 14.54 -33.43 -2.76
C ARG A 19 14.80 -34.69 -3.59
N ALA A 20 14.76 -34.58 -4.91
CA ALA A 20 15.53 -35.46 -5.78
C ALA A 20 16.97 -34.92 -5.81
N SER A 21 17.91 -35.73 -5.35
CA SER A 21 19.35 -35.47 -5.34
C SER A 21 19.89 -35.54 -6.77
N LEU A 22 20.30 -34.40 -7.32
CA LEU A 22 21.24 -34.33 -8.45
C LEU A 22 22.46 -33.54 -7.97
N ALA A 23 23.58 -34.24 -7.86
CA ALA A 23 24.89 -33.63 -7.71
C ALA A 23 25.19 -32.84 -8.99
N ALA A 24 25.43 -31.54 -8.84
CA ALA A 24 25.82 -30.67 -9.94
C ALA A 24 27.02 -29.81 -9.51
N ASP A 25 28.04 -29.89 -10.37
CA ASP A 25 29.28 -29.13 -10.46
C ASP A 25 29.21 -27.69 -9.92
N GLU A 26 30.12 -27.38 -8.99
CA GLU A 26 30.51 -26.02 -8.64
C GLU A 26 31.37 -25.45 -9.76
N THR A 27 30.78 -24.76 -10.74
CA THR A 27 31.51 -23.73 -11.51
C THR A 27 30.53 -22.92 -12.34
N THR A 28 30.14 -21.75 -11.82
CA THR A 28 30.05 -20.43 -12.49
C THR A 28 29.21 -19.52 -11.60
N THR A 29 29.86 -18.78 -10.70
CA THR A 29 29.26 -17.85 -9.75
C THR A 29 28.79 -16.58 -10.47
N GLY A 30 27.62 -16.62 -11.09
CA GLY A 30 26.90 -15.40 -11.46
C GLY A 30 26.56 -14.64 -10.18
N ALA A 31 27.13 -13.45 -10.00
CA ALA A 31 26.84 -12.59 -8.86
C ALA A 31 25.36 -12.14 -8.93
N ALA A 32 24.47 -12.94 -8.34
CA ALA A 32 23.07 -12.57 -8.17
C ALA A 32 23.03 -11.21 -7.47
N SER A 33 22.49 -10.19 -8.15
CA SER A 33 22.34 -8.84 -7.60
C SER A 33 21.46 -8.93 -6.35
N GLY A 34 22.10 -9.00 -5.18
CA GLY A 34 21.41 -9.00 -3.89
C GLY A 34 20.44 -7.83 -3.87
N GLY A 35 19.14 -8.09 -3.71
CA GLY A 35 18.10 -7.08 -3.76
C GLY A 35 18.47 -5.97 -2.78
N LYS A 36 18.64 -4.75 -3.30
CA LYS A 36 19.00 -3.60 -2.48
C LYS A 36 17.72 -2.95 -2.00
N PHE A 37 17.67 -2.67 -0.71
CA PHE A 37 16.54 -2.08 -0.02
C PHE A 37 16.95 -0.77 0.67
N ASP A 38 16.04 0.19 0.70
CA ASP A 38 16.04 1.27 1.67
C ASP A 38 15.40 0.78 2.98
N LEU A 39 16.19 0.82 4.05
CA LEU A 39 15.71 0.66 5.41
C LEU A 39 15.30 2.04 5.95
N LEU A 40 14.00 2.26 6.11
CA LEU A 40 13.46 3.48 6.74
C LEU A 40 13.42 3.29 8.25
N ARG A 41 14.20 4.09 8.97
CA ARG A 41 14.32 4.01 10.44
C ARG A 41 13.32 4.93 11.15
N ALA A 42 13.23 4.80 12.47
CA ALA A 42 12.34 5.59 13.32
C ALA A 42 12.48 7.11 13.11
N ASP A 43 13.68 7.62 12.83
CA ASP A 43 13.94 9.04 12.53
C ASP A 43 13.70 9.40 11.04
N LEU A 44 13.01 8.54 10.29
CA LEU A 44 12.82 8.65 8.84
C LEU A 44 14.14 8.72 8.03
N SER A 45 15.30 8.44 8.65
CA SER A 45 16.54 8.26 7.91
C SER A 45 16.45 6.99 7.08
N ARG A 46 17.15 7.00 5.93
CA ARG A 46 17.18 5.87 5.00
C ARG A 46 18.59 5.35 4.90
N THR A 47 18.73 4.05 5.14
CA THR A 47 20.00 3.34 4.99
C THR A 47 19.84 2.30 3.90
N ARG A 48 20.72 2.33 2.90
CA ARG A 48 20.74 1.31 1.85
C ARG A 48 21.34 0.04 2.42
N VAL A 49 20.62 -1.07 2.25
CA VAL A 49 21.00 -2.39 2.76
C VAL A 49 20.73 -3.50 1.74
N THR A 50 21.45 -4.60 1.85
CA THR A 50 21.11 -5.87 1.19
C THR A 50 20.52 -6.81 2.24
N LEU A 51 19.22 -7.09 2.12
CA LEU A 51 18.51 -7.93 3.09
C LEU A 51 19.06 -9.36 3.07
N ARG A 52 19.32 -9.94 4.25
CA ARG A 52 19.78 -11.33 4.40
C ARG A 52 18.73 -12.20 5.06
N SER A 53 18.18 -11.73 6.17
CA SER A 53 17.07 -12.39 6.84
C SER A 53 16.20 -11.37 7.55
N LEU A 54 14.93 -11.71 7.70
CA LEU A 54 13.94 -10.95 8.44
C LEU A 54 13.19 -11.93 9.33
N SER A 55 13.03 -11.57 10.59
CA SER A 55 12.25 -12.34 11.58
C SER A 55 11.16 -11.44 12.17
N SER A 56 10.43 -11.91 13.19
CA SER A 56 9.45 -11.09 13.90
C SER A 56 10.06 -10.01 14.81
N THR A 57 11.37 -10.04 15.08
CA THR A 57 12.01 -9.14 16.06
C THR A 57 13.25 -8.44 15.52
N GLU A 58 13.99 -9.09 14.63
CA GLU A 58 15.27 -8.61 14.11
C GLU A 58 15.32 -8.68 12.57
N LEU A 59 15.91 -7.65 11.98
CA LEU A 59 16.37 -7.62 10.60
C LEU A 59 17.90 -7.81 10.57
N VAL A 60 18.36 -8.70 9.71
CA VAL A 60 19.78 -8.88 9.41
C VAL A 60 20.02 -8.52 7.96
N ALA A 61 20.96 -7.60 7.73
CA ALA A 61 21.29 -7.12 6.39
C ALA A 61 22.77 -6.79 6.27
N ARG A 62 23.24 -6.48 5.06
CA ARG A 62 24.55 -5.87 4.84
C ARG A 62 24.38 -4.41 4.47
N ASP A 63 25.16 -3.52 5.09
CA ASP A 63 25.15 -2.10 4.75
C ASP A 63 25.85 -1.82 3.40
N ALA A 64 25.94 -0.54 3.01
CA ALA A 64 26.62 -0.12 1.78
C ALA A 64 28.13 -0.46 1.73
N LYS A 65 28.76 -0.74 2.88
CA LYS A 65 30.16 -1.18 2.99
C LYS A 65 30.29 -2.71 3.00
N GLY A 66 29.17 -3.43 2.92
CA GLY A 66 29.11 -4.89 2.99
C GLY A 66 29.17 -5.45 4.41
N ALA A 67 29.24 -4.60 5.44
CA ALA A 67 29.30 -5.02 6.84
C ALA A 67 27.94 -5.56 7.27
N LEU A 68 27.95 -6.65 8.04
CA LEU A 68 26.73 -7.23 8.59
C LEU A 68 26.16 -6.31 9.66
N VAL A 69 24.91 -5.91 9.50
CA VAL A 69 24.16 -5.11 10.48
C VAL A 69 22.94 -5.88 10.96
N LYS A 70 22.70 -5.78 12.27
CA LYS A 70 21.52 -6.30 12.93
C LYS A 70 20.72 -5.12 13.46
N VAL A 71 19.43 -5.08 13.14
CA VAL A 71 18.55 -3.96 13.49
C VAL A 71 17.28 -4.51 14.12
N SER A 72 16.94 -4.02 15.30
CA SER A 72 15.66 -4.32 15.94
C SER A 72 14.51 -3.80 15.07
N LEU A 73 13.46 -4.60 14.87
CA LEU A 73 12.26 -4.15 14.14
C LEU A 73 11.51 -3.03 14.87
N SER A 74 11.74 -2.84 16.17
CA SER A 74 11.26 -1.64 16.88
C SER A 74 11.83 -0.35 16.28
N ASP A 75 13.00 -0.40 15.66
CA ASP A 75 13.68 0.78 15.10
C ASP A 75 13.44 0.94 13.59
N VAL A 76 12.75 -0.03 12.99
CA VAL A 76 12.40 -0.06 11.57
C VAL A 76 10.97 0.41 11.40
N LEU A 77 10.77 1.38 10.51
CA LEU A 77 9.45 1.82 10.07
C LEU A 77 9.03 1.10 8.79
N ALA A 78 9.95 0.94 7.85
CA ALA A 78 9.69 0.22 6.61
C ALA A 78 10.97 -0.32 5.97
N ILE A 79 10.80 -1.34 5.12
CA ILE A 79 11.79 -1.87 4.19
C ILE A 79 11.19 -1.73 2.80
N MET A 80 11.90 -1.10 1.86
CA MET A 80 11.41 -0.85 0.49
C MET A 80 12.55 -1.10 -0.52
N PRO A 81 12.33 -1.67 -1.71
CA PRO A 81 13.37 -1.76 -2.74
C PRO A 81 13.87 -0.38 -3.19
N ILE A 82 15.16 -0.26 -3.51
CA ILE A 82 15.75 1.00 -3.98
C ILE A 82 15.35 1.31 -5.42
N GLU A 83 15.33 0.29 -6.27
CA GLU A 83 15.29 0.44 -7.73
C GLU A 83 13.91 0.25 -8.34
N GLN A 84 12.88 -0.06 -7.53
CA GLN A 84 11.52 -0.05 -8.06
C GLN A 84 11.08 1.39 -8.21
N ALA A 85 11.14 1.88 -9.45
CA ALA A 85 10.32 2.98 -9.92
C ALA A 85 8.85 2.58 -9.67
N VAL A 86 8.35 2.92 -8.47
CA VAL A 86 6.95 2.72 -8.04
C VAL A 86 5.99 3.28 -9.11
N SER A 87 6.44 4.23 -9.91
CA SER A 87 5.73 4.84 -11.02
C SER A 87 5.37 3.91 -12.19
N VAL A 88 6.14 2.85 -12.49
CA VAL A 88 5.92 2.09 -13.75
C VAL A 88 4.93 0.93 -13.62
N GLN A 89 4.78 0.32 -12.43
CA GLN A 89 4.02 -0.94 -12.31
C GLN A 89 2.53 -0.77 -12.04
N VAL A 90 2.13 0.28 -11.31
CA VAL A 90 0.70 0.58 -11.10
C VAL A 90 0.04 0.97 -12.43
N GLU A 91 0.76 1.73 -13.26
CA GLU A 91 0.30 2.11 -14.59
C GLU A 91 0.25 0.90 -15.52
N GLN A 92 1.16 -0.08 -15.42
CA GLN A 92 1.08 -1.32 -16.20
C GLN A 92 -0.07 -2.25 -15.78
N LEU A 93 -0.44 -2.30 -14.49
CA LEU A 93 -1.62 -3.06 -14.05
C LEU A 93 -2.94 -2.44 -14.57
N GLY A 94 -2.96 -1.12 -14.77
CA GLY A 94 -4.06 -0.40 -15.43
C GLY A 94 -4.01 -0.46 -16.96
N ALA A 95 -2.84 -0.22 -17.58
CA ALA A 95 -2.66 -0.08 -19.02
C ALA A 95 -2.69 -1.41 -19.79
N VAL A 96 -2.37 -2.55 -19.14
CA VAL A 96 -2.58 -3.89 -19.76
C VAL A 96 -4.08 -4.18 -19.99
N ARG A 97 -5.00 -3.31 -19.56
CA ARG A 97 -6.45 -3.49 -19.68
C ARG A 97 -7.10 -2.80 -20.86
N GLU A 98 -6.41 -1.94 -21.62
CA GLU A 98 -7.01 -1.22 -22.77
C GLU A 98 -7.47 -2.13 -23.94
N GLY A 99 -7.38 -3.46 -23.82
CA GLY A 99 -7.85 -4.38 -24.87
C GLY A 99 -8.36 -5.74 -24.41
N ARG A 100 -8.63 -5.98 -23.12
CA ARG A 100 -9.10 -7.30 -22.65
C ARG A 100 -10.62 -7.36 -22.52
N GLU A 101 -11.19 -8.43 -23.07
CA GLU A 101 -12.47 -9.00 -22.63
C GLU A 101 -12.48 -9.03 -21.09
N ARG A 102 -13.54 -8.45 -20.51
CA ARG A 102 -13.71 -8.25 -19.08
C ARG A 102 -13.47 -9.56 -18.31
N SER A 103 -12.46 -9.58 -17.44
CA SER A 103 -12.21 -10.71 -16.56
C SER A 103 -13.10 -10.63 -15.31
N ASP A 104 -13.58 -11.77 -14.81
CA ASP A 104 -14.20 -11.87 -13.48
C ASP A 104 -13.20 -11.60 -12.33
N ALA A 105 -11.94 -11.31 -12.66
CA ALA A 105 -10.92 -10.89 -11.72
C ALA A 105 -11.14 -9.44 -11.26
N GLY A 106 -10.92 -9.21 -9.98
CA GLY A 106 -11.02 -7.94 -9.30
C GLY A 106 -10.18 -7.93 -8.02
N TRP A 107 -10.58 -7.09 -7.08
CA TRP A 107 -9.95 -6.96 -5.77
C TRP A 107 -10.99 -7.06 -4.67
N ALA A 108 -10.67 -7.89 -3.66
CA ALA A 108 -11.33 -7.83 -2.37
C ALA A 108 -10.58 -6.83 -1.49
N ILE A 109 -11.29 -5.82 -1.00
CA ILE A 109 -10.76 -4.78 -0.12
C ILE A 109 -11.48 -4.93 1.23
N LEU A 110 -10.73 -5.24 2.27
CA LEU A 110 -11.26 -5.47 3.61
C LEU A 110 -11.45 -4.16 4.39
N THR A 111 -12.14 -4.23 5.52
CA THR A 111 -12.44 -3.08 6.41
C THR A 111 -11.19 -2.43 6.97
N ASP A 112 -10.10 -3.18 7.12
CA ASP A 112 -8.79 -2.68 7.51
C ASP A 112 -7.89 -2.32 6.31
N ASP A 113 -8.46 -2.16 5.11
CA ASP A 113 -7.77 -1.86 3.84
C ASP A 113 -6.90 -2.98 3.25
N GLN A 114 -6.93 -4.20 3.79
CA GLN A 114 -6.24 -5.31 3.11
C GLN A 114 -6.82 -5.48 1.71
N THR A 115 -5.95 -5.53 0.70
CA THR A 115 -6.32 -5.60 -0.72
C THR A 115 -5.75 -6.87 -1.33
N ILE A 116 -6.64 -7.70 -1.87
CA ILE A 116 -6.33 -9.06 -2.31
C ILE A 116 -6.85 -9.23 -3.74
N PRO A 117 -5.97 -9.35 -4.76
CA PRO A 117 -6.40 -9.64 -6.12
C PRO A 117 -6.94 -11.06 -6.23
N GLY A 118 -7.96 -11.25 -7.07
CA GLY A 118 -8.59 -12.55 -7.27
C GLY A 118 -9.97 -12.45 -7.91
N ALA A 119 -10.80 -13.47 -7.73
CA ALA A 119 -12.17 -13.51 -8.23
C ALA A 119 -13.10 -14.10 -7.17
N ILE A 120 -14.41 -13.85 -7.30
CA ILE A 120 -15.40 -14.48 -6.42
C ILE A 120 -15.38 -16.01 -6.63
N ASP A 121 -15.19 -16.76 -5.55
CA ASP A 121 -15.35 -18.22 -5.54
C ASP A 121 -16.82 -18.57 -5.25
N SER A 122 -17.57 -18.80 -6.32
CA SER A 122 -19.00 -19.15 -6.22
C SER A 122 -19.27 -20.52 -5.58
N GLY A 123 -18.26 -21.39 -5.47
CA GLY A 123 -18.40 -22.69 -4.80
C GLY A 123 -18.23 -22.62 -3.28
N ALA A 124 -17.53 -21.60 -2.78
CA ALA A 124 -17.25 -21.40 -1.36
C ALA A 124 -18.13 -20.32 -0.69
N ALA A 125 -18.93 -19.58 -1.48
CA ALA A 125 -19.81 -18.54 -0.96
C ALA A 125 -20.93 -19.12 -0.07
N LYS A 126 -21.08 -18.57 1.14
CA LYS A 126 -22.22 -18.83 2.05
C LYS A 126 -22.92 -17.50 2.34
N ALA A 127 -24.10 -17.55 2.96
CA ALA A 127 -24.94 -16.36 3.18
C ALA A 127 -24.19 -15.16 3.83
N GLU A 128 -23.24 -15.43 4.72
CA GLU A 128 -22.49 -14.40 5.48
C GLU A 128 -20.99 -14.39 5.15
N SER A 129 -20.56 -15.14 4.13
CA SER A 129 -19.13 -15.26 3.79
C SER A 129 -18.87 -15.14 2.30
N LEU A 130 -17.86 -14.36 1.96
CA LEU A 130 -17.30 -14.25 0.63
C LEU A 130 -16.26 -15.35 0.40
N GLY A 131 -16.53 -16.25 -0.55
CA GLY A 131 -15.50 -17.08 -1.17
C GLY A 131 -14.68 -16.24 -2.16
N TRP A 132 -13.36 -16.35 -2.12
CA TRP A 132 -12.46 -15.57 -2.97
C TRP A 132 -11.26 -16.40 -3.44
N THR A 133 -11.09 -16.56 -4.74
CA THR A 133 -9.93 -17.27 -5.32
C THR A 133 -8.85 -16.25 -5.66
N SER A 134 -7.76 -16.26 -4.90
CA SER A 134 -6.56 -15.47 -5.20
C SER A 134 -5.54 -16.29 -5.99
N PRO A 135 -4.90 -15.73 -7.04
CA PRO A 135 -3.83 -16.42 -7.77
C PRO A 135 -2.67 -16.86 -6.87
N ARG A 136 -2.40 -16.10 -5.80
CA ARG A 136 -1.25 -16.34 -4.91
C ARG A 136 -1.58 -17.22 -3.72
N TRP A 137 -2.80 -17.14 -3.20
CA TRP A 137 -3.19 -17.80 -1.95
C TRP A 137 -4.25 -18.89 -2.11
N GLY A 138 -4.73 -19.16 -3.33
CA GLY A 138 -5.80 -20.12 -3.58
C GLY A 138 -7.15 -19.62 -3.07
N SER A 139 -8.01 -20.54 -2.65
CA SER A 139 -9.34 -20.20 -2.13
C SER A 139 -9.27 -19.69 -0.69
N LEU A 140 -9.71 -18.45 -0.52
CA LEU A 140 -9.87 -17.73 0.72
C LEU A 140 -11.35 -17.58 1.05
N VAL A 141 -11.67 -17.47 2.34
CA VAL A 141 -13.02 -17.16 2.80
C VAL A 141 -12.94 -15.97 3.75
N PHE A 142 -13.73 -14.94 3.49
CA PHE A 142 -13.85 -13.74 4.33
C PHE A 142 -15.26 -13.65 4.91
N SER A 143 -15.39 -13.15 6.14
CA SER A 143 -16.69 -12.67 6.63
C SER A 143 -17.12 -11.47 5.81
N LEU A 144 -18.39 -11.38 5.42
CA LEU A 144 -18.89 -10.20 4.71
C LEU A 144 -18.77 -8.93 5.56
N GLU A 145 -18.81 -9.01 6.89
CA GLU A 145 -18.59 -7.88 7.80
C GLU A 145 -17.15 -7.33 7.73
N ASP A 146 -16.19 -8.15 7.29
CA ASP A 146 -14.80 -7.76 7.12
C ASP A 146 -14.51 -7.25 5.71
N VAL A 147 -15.42 -7.39 4.74
CA VAL A 147 -15.25 -6.91 3.37
C VAL A 147 -15.81 -5.50 3.28
N ARG A 148 -14.99 -4.52 2.89
CA ARG A 148 -15.46 -3.16 2.63
C ARG A 148 -15.91 -2.97 1.19
N MET A 149 -15.17 -3.54 0.24
CA MET A 149 -15.45 -3.34 -1.17
C MET A 149 -14.97 -4.52 -2.02
N LEU A 150 -15.75 -4.86 -3.05
CA LEU A 150 -15.33 -5.65 -4.19
C LEU A 150 -15.23 -4.75 -5.41
N ARG A 151 -14.07 -4.73 -6.06
CA ARG A 151 -13.79 -3.86 -7.20
C ARG A 151 -13.43 -4.69 -8.42
N PHE A 152 -14.14 -4.50 -9.55
CA PHE A 152 -13.92 -5.22 -10.81
C PHE A 152 -13.50 -4.31 -11.97
N VAL A 153 -13.44 -3.00 -11.74
CA VAL A 153 -12.96 -1.97 -12.66
C VAL A 153 -11.82 -1.18 -12.03
N ASP A 154 -11.32 -0.16 -12.73
CA ASP A 154 -10.23 0.68 -12.21
C ASP A 154 -10.69 1.53 -11.02
N ALA A 155 -9.72 1.90 -10.17
CA ALA A 155 -9.99 2.56 -8.91
C ALA A 155 -10.70 3.90 -9.05
N GLU A 156 -10.42 4.65 -10.11
CA GLU A 156 -11.04 5.95 -10.38
C GLU A 156 -12.55 5.83 -10.60
N GLN A 157 -12.98 4.85 -11.42
CA GLN A 157 -14.40 4.61 -11.66
C GLN A 157 -15.12 4.16 -10.37
N ALA A 158 -14.46 3.34 -9.55
CA ALA A 158 -14.99 2.86 -8.27
C ALA A 158 -14.94 3.93 -7.15
N ALA A 159 -14.09 4.95 -7.25
CA ALA A 159 -13.87 5.96 -6.20
C ALA A 159 -15.15 6.74 -5.83
N SER A 160 -16.11 6.80 -6.74
CA SER A 160 -17.42 7.45 -6.55
C SER A 160 -18.38 6.68 -5.62
N VAL A 161 -17.98 5.49 -5.15
CA VAL A 161 -18.81 4.60 -4.34
C VAL A 161 -18.25 4.53 -2.93
N ARG A 162 -18.99 5.11 -1.97
CA ARG A 162 -18.73 4.94 -0.54
C ARG A 162 -20.06 4.64 0.15
N ALA A 163 -20.18 3.43 0.66
CA ALA A 163 -21.31 3.02 1.48
C ALA A 163 -21.13 3.63 2.89
N LEU A 164 -22.09 4.45 3.32
CA LEU A 164 -22.10 5.03 4.67
C LEU A 164 -23.14 4.37 5.58
N ARG A 165 -24.22 3.84 5.01
CA ARG A 165 -25.37 3.31 5.76
C ARG A 165 -25.92 2.04 5.10
N ASP A 166 -26.09 2.09 3.79
CA ASP A 166 -26.56 0.97 2.98
C ASP A 166 -25.48 0.51 2.02
N ASP A 167 -25.49 -0.76 1.63
CA ASP A 167 -24.60 -1.26 0.61
C ASP A 167 -24.96 -0.64 -0.75
N ILE A 168 -23.94 -0.49 -1.60
CA ILE A 168 -24.07 0.12 -2.91
C ILE A 168 -23.44 -0.80 -3.96
N VAL A 169 -24.21 -1.15 -4.98
CA VAL A 169 -23.72 -1.82 -6.18
C VAL A 169 -23.64 -0.80 -7.31
N LEU A 170 -22.42 -0.53 -7.77
CA LEU A 170 -22.17 0.27 -8.97
C LEU A 170 -22.16 -0.65 -10.19
N LEU A 171 -22.99 -0.34 -11.17
CA LEU A 171 -23.06 -1.05 -12.44
C LEU A 171 -22.10 -0.43 -13.46
N THR A 172 -21.71 -1.20 -14.48
CA THR A 172 -20.75 -0.70 -15.48
C THR A 172 -21.27 0.35 -16.44
N ASN A 173 -22.58 0.57 -16.48
CA ASN A 173 -23.17 1.72 -17.16
C ASN A 173 -23.17 2.99 -16.28
N GLY A 174 -22.66 2.93 -15.04
CA GLY A 174 -22.62 4.05 -14.10
C GLY A 174 -23.81 4.10 -13.13
N ASP A 175 -24.84 3.26 -13.32
CA ASP A 175 -26.00 3.22 -12.42
C ASP A 175 -25.63 2.68 -11.04
N LYS A 176 -26.36 3.12 -10.02
CA LYS A 176 -26.18 2.70 -8.63
C LYS A 176 -27.44 2.03 -8.11
N LEU A 177 -27.30 0.85 -7.52
CA LEU A 177 -28.34 0.19 -6.71
C LEU A 177 -27.96 0.30 -5.25
N VAL A 178 -28.90 0.72 -4.41
CA VAL A 178 -28.71 0.90 -2.97
C VAL A 178 -29.64 -0.06 -2.24
N GLY A 179 -29.11 -0.85 -1.31
CA GLY A 179 -29.87 -1.86 -0.59
C GLY A 179 -28.99 -3.00 -0.10
N PHE A 180 -29.54 -3.93 0.68
CA PHE A 180 -28.77 -5.03 1.26
C PHE A 180 -28.23 -5.97 0.16
N VAL A 181 -26.92 -6.23 0.18
CA VAL A 181 -26.26 -7.09 -0.80
C VAL A 181 -26.18 -8.53 -0.30
N SER A 182 -26.69 -9.46 -1.11
CA SER A 182 -26.53 -10.90 -0.90
C SER A 182 -25.77 -11.52 -2.07
N LEU A 183 -24.68 -12.24 -1.77
CA LEU A 183 -23.95 -13.03 -2.76
C LEU A 183 -24.68 -14.37 -2.93
N GLN A 184 -25.15 -14.66 -4.14
CA GLN A 184 -25.87 -15.89 -4.45
C GLN A 184 -24.95 -16.87 -5.18
N ALA A 185 -25.27 -18.17 -5.09
CA ALA A 185 -24.61 -19.18 -5.91
C ALA A 185 -24.90 -18.91 -7.40
N GLY A 186 -23.87 -19.07 -8.24
CA GLY A 186 -23.92 -18.65 -9.65
C GLY A 186 -23.74 -17.15 -9.79
N ALA A 187 -22.91 -16.70 -10.73
CA ALA A 187 -22.32 -15.36 -10.92
C ALA A 187 -23.33 -14.17 -10.94
N THR A 188 -24.07 -13.98 -9.86
CA THR A 188 -25.16 -13.03 -9.67
C THR A 188 -25.14 -12.51 -8.25
N VAL A 189 -25.49 -11.25 -8.10
CA VAL A 189 -25.59 -10.55 -6.81
C VAL A 189 -27.04 -10.12 -6.65
N GLY A 190 -27.65 -10.48 -5.51
CA GLY A 190 -28.98 -10.03 -5.14
C GLY A 190 -28.89 -8.73 -4.36
N VAL A 191 -29.62 -7.70 -4.80
CA VAL A 191 -29.70 -6.41 -4.11
C VAL A 191 -31.13 -6.17 -3.66
N GLU A 192 -31.37 -6.19 -2.36
CA GLU A 192 -32.69 -5.89 -1.79
C GLU A 192 -32.87 -4.37 -1.65
N THR A 193 -33.50 -3.76 -2.66
CA THR A 193 -33.70 -2.30 -2.73
C THR A 193 -34.90 -1.82 -1.92
N GLN A 194 -35.84 -2.73 -1.64
CA GLN A 194 -37.04 -2.54 -0.82
C GLN A 194 -37.36 -3.87 -0.14
N PRO A 195 -38.01 -3.88 1.04
CA PRO A 195 -38.37 -5.12 1.73
C PRO A 195 -39.08 -6.12 0.80
N GLY A 196 -38.49 -7.30 0.61
CA GLY A 196 -39.01 -8.38 -0.23
C GLY A 196 -38.77 -8.22 -1.74
N LYS A 197 -38.13 -7.14 -2.20
CA LYS A 197 -37.83 -6.89 -3.62
C LYS A 197 -36.32 -6.99 -3.88
N VAL A 198 -35.90 -8.17 -4.36
CA VAL A 198 -34.50 -8.47 -4.69
C VAL A 198 -34.26 -8.31 -6.19
N ALA A 199 -33.41 -7.35 -6.57
CA ALA A 199 -32.89 -7.22 -7.92
C ALA A 199 -31.70 -8.18 -8.10
N LYS A 200 -31.78 -9.10 -9.06
CA LYS A 200 -30.67 -9.99 -9.40
C LYS A 200 -29.82 -9.36 -10.50
N VAL A 201 -28.55 -9.12 -10.21
CA VAL A 201 -27.60 -8.48 -11.12
C VAL A 201 -26.48 -9.45 -11.45
N PRO A 202 -26.24 -9.79 -12.73
CA PRO A 202 -25.09 -10.57 -13.13
C PRO A 202 -23.77 -9.89 -12.72
N LEU A 203 -22.80 -10.66 -12.23
CA LEU A 203 -21.49 -10.13 -11.82
C LEU A 203 -20.80 -9.38 -12.96
N SER A 204 -20.99 -9.86 -14.20
CA SER A 204 -20.54 -9.22 -15.44
C SER A 204 -21.18 -7.86 -15.74
N ARG A 205 -22.12 -7.36 -14.93
CA ARG A 205 -22.66 -5.99 -15.00
C ARG A 205 -22.22 -5.11 -13.83
N ILE A 206 -21.51 -5.65 -12.86
CA ILE A 206 -21.12 -4.96 -11.63
C ILE A 206 -19.69 -4.43 -11.77
N ALA A 207 -19.54 -3.11 -11.62
CA ALA A 207 -18.25 -2.45 -11.57
C ALA A 207 -17.62 -2.54 -10.18
N ALA A 208 -18.43 -2.30 -9.14
CA ALA A 208 -18.01 -2.40 -7.75
C ALA A 208 -19.19 -2.68 -6.82
N ILE A 209 -18.90 -3.27 -5.67
CA ILE A 209 -19.82 -3.47 -4.55
C ILE A 209 -19.16 -2.83 -3.33
N ALA A 210 -19.78 -1.83 -2.74
CA ALA A 210 -19.34 -1.25 -1.48
C ALA A 210 -20.30 -1.68 -0.38
N PHE A 211 -19.76 -2.31 0.67
CA PHE A 211 -20.53 -2.71 1.84
C PHE A 211 -20.51 -1.60 2.88
N ALA A 212 -21.59 -1.43 3.63
CA ALA A 212 -21.72 -0.43 4.69
C ALA A 212 -20.96 -0.79 5.98
N ASN A 213 -19.82 -1.47 5.85
CA ASN A 213 -18.98 -1.88 6.97
C ASN A 213 -18.03 -0.73 7.39
N PRO A 214 -17.91 -0.44 8.70
CA PRO A 214 -17.05 0.63 9.18
C PRO A 214 -15.57 0.30 8.91
N ALA A 215 -14.80 1.33 8.53
CA ALA A 215 -13.36 1.17 8.36
C ALA A 215 -12.67 0.87 9.70
N LYS A 216 -11.76 -0.10 9.71
CA LYS A 216 -10.89 -0.43 10.83
C LYS A 216 -9.53 0.21 10.60
N ALA A 217 -8.88 0.64 11.67
CA ALA A 217 -7.52 1.17 11.58
C ALA A 217 -6.54 0.06 11.21
N ARG A 218 -5.59 0.36 10.32
CA ARG A 218 -4.48 -0.54 10.01
C ARG A 218 -3.54 -0.66 11.21
N ASP A 219 -3.22 -1.88 11.59
CA ASP A 219 -2.31 -2.21 12.69
C ASP A 219 -1.40 -3.39 12.33
N GLY A 220 -0.38 -3.64 13.16
CA GLY A 220 0.52 -4.77 13.01
C GLY A 220 1.44 -4.70 11.79
N ALA A 221 1.97 -5.86 11.38
CA ALA A 221 2.91 -5.96 10.29
C ALA A 221 2.19 -6.07 8.94
N TRP A 222 2.65 -5.30 7.95
CA TRP A 222 2.05 -5.22 6.62
C TRP A 222 3.07 -5.46 5.53
N ILE A 223 2.60 -6.04 4.44
CA ILE A 223 3.36 -6.22 3.20
C ILE A 223 2.60 -5.63 2.02
N TRP A 224 3.36 -5.19 1.02
CA TRP A 224 2.87 -4.84 -0.30
C TRP A 224 3.64 -5.65 -1.33
N LEU A 225 2.93 -6.24 -2.29
CA LEU A 225 3.54 -7.05 -3.35
C LEU A 225 3.27 -6.48 -4.74
N ALA A 226 4.09 -6.89 -5.70
CA ALA A 226 4.07 -6.40 -7.08
C ALA A 226 2.75 -6.67 -7.84
N ASP A 227 1.93 -7.60 -7.37
CA ASP A 227 0.61 -7.91 -7.95
C ASP A 227 -0.53 -7.01 -7.40
N GLY A 228 -0.20 -6.00 -6.59
CA GLY A 228 -1.18 -5.11 -5.95
C GLY A 228 -1.75 -5.66 -4.64
N THR A 229 -1.29 -6.81 -4.18
CA THR A 229 -1.54 -7.29 -2.81
C THR A 229 -1.04 -6.29 -1.78
N ALA A 230 -1.89 -5.96 -0.81
CA ALA A 230 -1.52 -5.26 0.41
C ALA A 230 -2.20 -5.95 1.59
N VAL A 231 -1.47 -6.66 2.45
CA VAL A 231 -2.08 -7.49 3.51
C VAL A 231 -1.34 -7.40 4.83
N ARG A 232 -2.07 -7.68 5.90
CA ARG A 232 -1.51 -7.88 7.23
C ARG A 232 -0.94 -9.30 7.34
N VAL A 233 0.25 -9.40 7.93
CA VAL A 233 0.94 -10.68 8.14
C VAL A 233 1.27 -10.88 9.61
N ASP A 234 1.15 -12.12 10.06
CA ASP A 234 1.55 -12.51 11.42
C ASP A 234 3.05 -12.81 11.51
N ALA A 235 3.60 -13.35 10.42
CA ALA A 235 5.00 -13.69 10.32
C ALA A 235 5.50 -13.46 8.91
N ILE A 236 6.75 -13.00 8.85
CA ILE A 236 7.55 -12.91 7.63
C ILE A 236 8.90 -13.54 7.94
N ALA A 237 9.38 -14.38 7.02
CA ALA A 237 10.73 -14.90 7.05
C ALA A 237 11.35 -14.74 5.66
N VAL A 238 12.59 -14.26 5.62
CA VAL A 238 13.38 -14.21 4.38
C VAL A 238 14.50 -15.24 4.50
N SER A 239 14.52 -16.19 3.57
CA SER A 239 15.54 -17.24 3.50
C SER A 239 16.83 -16.78 2.84
N GLU A 240 17.89 -17.57 2.97
CA GLU A 240 19.15 -17.33 2.23
C GLU A 240 18.97 -17.49 0.71
N SER A 241 18.02 -18.32 0.27
CA SER A 241 17.62 -18.45 -1.16
C SER A 241 16.85 -17.24 -1.67
N ARG A 242 16.56 -16.24 -0.82
CA ARG A 242 15.79 -15.04 -1.12
C ARG A 242 14.32 -15.32 -1.42
N ASP A 243 13.78 -16.35 -0.79
CA ASP A 243 12.36 -16.57 -0.72
C ASP A 243 11.79 -15.89 0.52
N VAL A 244 10.61 -15.30 0.38
CA VAL A 244 9.84 -14.69 1.44
C VAL A 244 8.71 -15.65 1.79
N ALA A 245 8.78 -16.22 2.99
CA ALA A 245 7.68 -16.97 3.58
C ALA A 245 6.78 -16.02 4.36
N LEU A 246 5.48 -16.06 4.08
CA LEU A 246 4.47 -15.19 4.66
C LEU A 246 3.36 -16.02 5.29
N MET A 247 2.82 -15.54 6.41
CA MET A 247 1.61 -16.09 7.04
C MET A 247 0.57 -14.99 7.21
N LEU A 248 -0.61 -15.16 6.61
CA LEU A 248 -1.69 -14.17 6.68
C LEU A 248 -2.41 -14.22 8.04
N THR A 249 -2.82 -13.05 8.53
CA THR A 249 -3.60 -12.92 9.78
C THR A 249 -5.08 -13.25 9.57
N SER A 250 -5.68 -12.70 8.51
CA SER A 250 -7.14 -12.54 8.40
C SER A 250 -7.85 -13.58 7.52
N ALA A 251 -7.12 -14.54 6.94
CA ALA A 251 -7.68 -15.49 6.00
C ALA A 251 -7.50 -16.93 6.47
N SER A 252 -8.63 -17.64 6.63
CA SER A 252 -8.62 -19.09 6.73
C SER A 252 -8.66 -19.70 5.33
N THR A 253 -7.79 -20.65 5.05
CA THR A 253 -7.93 -21.49 3.86
C THR A 253 -9.02 -22.51 4.08
N ASN A 254 -9.84 -22.76 3.05
CA ASN A 254 -10.85 -23.81 3.10
C ASN A 254 -10.15 -25.18 2.96
N THR A 255 -9.61 -25.72 4.04
CA THR A 255 -9.17 -27.12 4.10
C THR A 255 -10.39 -27.98 4.42
N ASP A 256 -10.77 -28.86 3.48
CA ASP A 256 -11.86 -29.86 3.50
C ASP A 256 -12.78 -29.96 4.73
N ALA A 257 -14.08 -30.14 4.46
CA ALA A 257 -15.29 -29.97 5.28
C ALA A 257 -15.39 -30.60 6.70
N GLY A 258 -14.29 -30.87 7.41
CA GLY A 258 -14.27 -31.39 8.78
C GLY A 258 -13.27 -30.73 9.74
N SER A 259 -12.38 -29.83 9.29
CA SER A 259 -11.40 -29.19 10.19
C SER A 259 -11.93 -27.85 10.72
N GLN A 260 -12.37 -27.82 12.00
CA GLN A 260 -12.83 -26.59 12.66
C GLN A 260 -11.71 -25.61 13.05
N ALA A 261 -10.44 -25.99 12.92
CA ALA A 261 -9.32 -25.06 13.05
C ALA A 261 -8.88 -24.61 11.67
N GLY A 262 -9.25 -23.39 11.27
CA GLY A 262 -8.81 -22.80 10.01
C GLY A 262 -7.29 -22.78 9.94
N THR A 263 -6.71 -23.49 8.96
CA THR A 263 -5.28 -23.40 8.70
C THR A 263 -4.99 -22.00 8.16
N ARG A 264 -3.97 -21.34 8.72
CA ARG A 264 -3.54 -20.02 8.24
C ARG A 264 -2.91 -20.18 6.86
N ALA A 265 -3.29 -19.30 5.93
CA ALA A 265 -2.69 -19.27 4.61
C ALA A 265 -1.19 -18.93 4.71
N ALA A 266 -0.34 -19.85 4.24
CA ALA A 266 1.10 -19.64 4.10
C ALA A 266 1.47 -19.60 2.62
N VAL A 267 2.36 -18.68 2.24
CA VAL A 267 2.88 -18.60 0.87
C VAL A 267 4.37 -18.33 0.87
N SER A 268 5.07 -18.89 -0.11
CA SER A 268 6.47 -18.57 -0.42
C SER A 268 6.53 -17.84 -1.75
N LEU A 269 7.30 -16.75 -1.81
CA LEU A 269 7.47 -15.95 -3.02
C LEU A 269 8.87 -15.38 -3.15
N PRO A 270 9.36 -15.12 -4.37
CA PRO A 270 10.65 -14.50 -4.57
C PRO A 270 10.69 -13.08 -3.98
N LEU A 271 11.80 -12.72 -3.33
CA LEU A 271 11.98 -11.43 -2.64
C LEU A 271 11.75 -10.20 -3.54
N GLU A 272 11.98 -10.30 -4.85
CA GLU A 272 11.70 -9.23 -5.82
C GLU A 272 10.22 -8.85 -5.94
N GLN A 273 9.32 -9.73 -5.50
CA GLN A 273 7.88 -9.45 -5.48
C GLN A 273 7.49 -8.52 -4.31
N LEU A 274 8.37 -8.31 -3.32
CA LEU A 274 8.12 -7.43 -2.18
C LEU A 274 8.33 -5.95 -2.56
N LEU A 275 7.25 -5.16 -2.58
CA LEU A 275 7.31 -3.71 -2.79
C LEU A 275 7.60 -2.95 -1.49
N ALA A 276 7.06 -3.43 -0.36
CA ALA A 276 7.40 -2.91 0.94
C ALA A 276 7.02 -3.86 2.06
N TYR A 277 7.66 -3.69 3.20
CA TYR A 277 7.27 -4.27 4.49
C TYR A 277 7.30 -3.19 5.57
N THR A 278 6.30 -3.16 6.44
CA THR A 278 6.33 -2.40 7.70
C THR A 278 6.03 -3.33 8.86
N PRO A 279 6.83 -3.35 9.94
CA PRO A 279 6.56 -4.21 11.10
C PRO A 279 5.39 -3.68 11.95
N ALA A 280 5.04 -2.40 11.83
CA ALA A 280 3.99 -1.75 12.60
C ALA A 280 3.42 -0.56 11.81
N HIS A 281 2.35 -0.82 11.05
CA HIS A 281 1.74 0.14 10.13
C HIS A 281 1.20 1.38 10.85
N ASP A 282 0.75 1.25 12.10
CA ASP A 282 0.18 2.36 12.89
C ASP A 282 1.18 3.49 13.17
N ARG A 283 2.49 3.22 13.05
CA ARG A 283 3.59 4.17 13.27
C ARG A 283 3.88 5.10 12.08
N VAL A 284 3.33 4.78 10.91
CA VAL A 284 3.64 5.44 9.64
C VAL A 284 2.35 5.83 8.92
N VAL A 285 2.30 7.04 8.39
CA VAL A 285 1.18 7.50 7.56
C VAL A 285 1.73 8.21 6.34
N GLY A 286 1.39 7.75 5.14
CA GLY A 286 1.71 8.49 3.92
C GLY A 286 0.85 9.75 3.81
N LEU A 287 1.45 10.88 3.44
CA LEU A 287 0.76 12.17 3.33
C LEU A 287 -0.39 12.11 2.30
N ALA A 288 -0.21 11.32 1.23
CA ALA A 288 -1.22 11.10 0.20
C ALA A 288 -2.46 10.34 0.69
N SER A 289 -2.35 9.60 1.81
CA SER A 289 -3.48 8.89 2.41
C SER A 289 -4.41 9.79 3.25
N LEU A 290 -4.00 11.04 3.51
CA LEU A 290 -4.84 12.02 4.20
C LEU A 290 -5.90 12.61 3.26
N ALA A 291 -6.84 13.35 3.83
CA ALA A 291 -7.78 14.14 3.03
C ALA A 291 -7.02 15.10 2.10
N ALA A 292 -7.60 15.35 0.91
CA ALA A 292 -7.01 16.26 -0.05
C ALA A 292 -6.73 17.64 0.59
N PRO A 293 -5.57 18.25 0.30
CA PRO A 293 -5.19 19.51 0.93
C PRO A 293 -6.10 20.65 0.49
N ARG A 294 -6.30 21.61 1.40
CA ARG A 294 -6.73 22.95 0.99
C ARG A 294 -5.57 23.60 0.26
N HIS A 295 -5.83 24.30 -0.84
CA HIS A 295 -4.77 24.99 -1.58
C HIS A 295 -5.17 26.41 -1.97
N GLN A 296 -4.16 27.27 -2.14
CA GLN A 296 -4.31 28.65 -2.58
C GLN A 296 -3.21 29.00 -3.59
N PRO A 297 -3.52 29.83 -4.60
CA PRO A 297 -2.50 30.31 -5.52
C PRO A 297 -1.47 31.19 -4.79
N TRP A 298 -0.26 31.25 -5.34
CA TRP A 298 0.76 32.22 -4.91
C TRP A 298 0.19 33.66 -4.94
N PRO A 299 0.57 34.58 -4.03
CA PRO A 299 -0.09 35.89 -3.89
C PRO A 299 -0.20 36.74 -5.16
N THR A 300 0.71 36.57 -6.13
CA THR A 300 0.68 37.29 -7.41
C THR A 300 -0.14 36.60 -8.50
N ARG A 301 -0.70 35.42 -8.23
CA ARG A 301 -1.51 34.62 -9.17
C ARG A 301 -2.97 34.62 -8.74
N ARG A 302 -3.87 34.77 -9.70
CA ARG A 302 -5.33 34.69 -9.47
C ARG A 302 -5.85 33.26 -9.36
N TRP A 303 -5.12 32.29 -9.91
CA TRP A 303 -5.55 30.89 -10.01
C TRP A 303 -4.35 29.95 -10.01
N THR A 304 -4.56 28.73 -9.50
CA THR A 304 -3.63 27.60 -9.60
C THR A 304 -4.44 26.30 -9.68
N ALA A 305 -3.90 25.27 -10.33
CA ALA A 305 -4.50 23.95 -10.33
C ALA A 305 -4.37 23.32 -8.93
N ALA A 306 -5.25 22.38 -8.59
CA ALA A 306 -5.12 21.62 -7.34
C ALA A 306 -3.87 20.72 -7.37
N PRO A 307 -3.29 20.37 -6.20
CA PRO A 307 -2.30 19.31 -6.12
C PRO A 307 -2.82 18.01 -6.74
N VAL A 308 -1.99 17.34 -7.54
CA VAL A 308 -2.34 16.03 -8.12
C VAL A 308 -1.81 14.95 -7.18
N ILE A 309 -2.71 14.13 -6.64
CA ILE A 309 -2.37 13.09 -5.67
C ILE A 309 -2.70 11.75 -6.30
N ALA A 310 -1.68 10.89 -6.49
CA ALA A 310 -1.90 9.53 -6.98
C ALA A 310 -2.66 8.69 -5.93
N PRO A 311 -3.46 7.68 -6.33
CA PRO A 311 -4.28 6.89 -5.42
C PRO A 311 -3.46 6.26 -4.27
N ALA A 312 -3.81 6.55 -3.02
CA ALA A 312 -3.08 6.11 -1.83
C ALA A 312 -3.23 4.61 -1.54
N ASP A 313 -4.35 4.01 -1.96
CA ASP A 313 -4.63 2.58 -1.79
C ASP A 313 -3.72 1.68 -2.65
N GLN A 314 -3.07 2.25 -3.66
CA GLN A 314 -2.20 1.54 -4.60
C GLN A 314 -0.71 1.67 -4.29
N SER A 315 -0.34 2.54 -3.34
CA SER A 315 1.06 2.77 -2.99
C SER A 315 1.41 2.16 -1.63
N PRO A 316 2.58 1.52 -1.52
CA PRO A 316 3.12 1.13 -0.24
C PRO A 316 3.09 2.27 0.79
N LEU A 317 2.68 1.96 2.02
CA LEU A 317 2.57 2.91 3.14
C LEU A 317 1.58 4.06 2.91
N GLY A 318 0.77 4.01 1.85
CA GLY A 318 -0.07 5.14 1.43
C GLY A 318 0.75 6.36 0.99
N ALA A 319 2.01 6.16 0.61
CA ALA A 319 2.98 7.22 0.34
C ALA A 319 3.08 7.52 -1.17
N SER A 320 1.92 7.59 -1.82
CA SER A 320 1.78 7.92 -3.24
C SER A 320 2.40 9.26 -3.59
N GLN A 321 2.72 9.42 -4.87
CA GLN A 321 3.25 10.66 -5.41
C GLN A 321 2.24 11.81 -5.25
N ILE A 322 2.77 12.98 -4.88
CA ILE A 322 2.02 14.24 -4.83
C ILE A 322 2.74 15.22 -5.73
N GLU A 323 2.02 15.82 -6.68
CA GLU A 323 2.54 16.88 -7.54
C GLU A 323 1.95 18.23 -7.14
N LEU A 324 2.82 19.22 -6.98
CA LEU A 324 2.48 20.63 -6.89
C LEU A 324 2.75 21.26 -8.27
N PRO A 325 1.70 21.52 -9.08
CA PRO A 325 1.85 21.84 -10.52
C PRO A 325 2.35 23.26 -10.80
N GLY A 326 2.56 24.08 -9.78
CA GLY A 326 2.90 25.49 -9.91
C GLY A 326 3.03 26.15 -8.54
N PRO A 327 3.51 27.41 -8.47
CA PRO A 327 3.61 28.14 -7.21
C PRO A 327 2.26 28.26 -6.48
N MET A 328 2.23 27.80 -5.23
CA MET A 328 1.01 27.66 -4.43
C MET A 328 1.33 27.44 -2.95
N SER A 329 0.28 27.43 -2.12
CA SER A 329 0.33 26.88 -0.77
C SER A 329 -0.67 25.74 -0.65
N ALA A 330 -0.25 24.57 -0.17
CA ALA A 330 -1.08 23.39 0.05
C ALA A 330 -1.01 22.99 1.54
N THR A 331 -2.17 22.83 2.19
CA THR A 331 -2.29 22.60 3.63
C THR A 331 -3.06 21.31 3.93
N TRP A 332 -2.45 20.43 4.71
CA TRP A 332 -3.02 19.19 5.21
C TRP A 332 -3.32 19.30 6.71
N GLU A 333 -4.46 18.74 7.12
CA GLU A 333 -4.73 18.45 8.53
C GLU A 333 -3.96 17.18 8.93
N LEU A 334 -3.18 17.27 10.01
CA LEU A 334 -2.33 16.19 10.50
C LEU A 334 -3.06 15.32 11.52
N PRO A 335 -2.84 13.99 11.51
CA PRO A 335 -3.26 13.13 12.60
C PRO A 335 -2.61 13.53 13.93
N ALA A 336 -3.26 13.18 15.04
CA ALA A 336 -2.65 13.35 16.36
C ALA A 336 -1.34 12.55 16.48
N ASN A 337 -0.45 13.05 17.35
CA ASN A 337 0.83 12.43 17.71
C ASN A 337 1.86 12.31 16.58
N VAL A 338 1.72 13.01 15.46
CA VAL A 338 2.80 13.06 14.47
C VAL A 338 4.04 13.76 15.03
N LYS A 339 5.22 13.16 14.82
CA LYS A 339 6.50 13.59 15.38
C LYS A 339 7.51 14.01 14.31
N ARG A 340 7.37 13.52 13.08
CA ARG A 340 8.34 13.81 12.01
C ARG A 340 7.70 13.72 10.64
N PHE A 341 8.14 14.56 9.72
CA PHE A 341 7.82 14.51 8.30
C PHE A 341 9.10 14.28 7.48
N ALA A 342 9.00 13.50 6.41
CA ALA A 342 10.04 13.41 5.38
C ALA A 342 9.44 13.14 3.99
N ALA A 343 10.01 13.73 2.96
CA ALA A 343 9.72 13.44 1.56
C ALA A 343 10.99 13.57 0.70
N ASP A 344 11.09 12.78 -0.36
CA ASP A 344 11.97 13.13 -1.47
C ASP A 344 11.25 14.17 -2.32
N VAL A 345 11.95 15.21 -2.71
CA VAL A 345 11.40 16.26 -3.57
C VAL A 345 12.18 16.31 -4.86
N GLU A 346 11.46 16.46 -5.96
CA GLU A 346 12.02 16.40 -7.30
C GLU A 346 11.43 17.47 -8.20
N LEU A 347 12.31 18.12 -8.95
CA LEU A 347 12.00 18.88 -10.15
C LEU A 347 11.93 17.89 -11.34
N PRO A 348 10.74 17.65 -11.91
CA PRO A 348 10.57 16.68 -12.99
C PRO A 348 11.45 17.00 -14.18
N ASP A 349 11.90 15.97 -14.90
CA ASP A 349 12.80 16.11 -16.06
C ASP A 349 12.31 17.14 -17.08
N SER A 350 10.99 17.19 -17.33
CA SER A 350 10.34 18.13 -18.22
C SER A 350 10.45 19.60 -17.80
N CYS A 351 10.82 19.87 -16.54
CA CYS A 351 10.88 21.20 -15.93
C CYS A 351 12.32 21.64 -15.65
N ARG A 352 13.33 20.83 -16.02
CA ARG A 352 14.74 21.13 -15.77
C ARG A 352 15.35 22.13 -16.76
N VAL A 353 14.57 22.67 -17.70
CA VAL A 353 15.07 23.72 -18.60
C VAL A 353 14.98 25.08 -17.90
N TRP A 354 13.83 25.40 -17.31
CA TRP A 354 13.57 26.72 -16.71
C TRP A 354 13.17 26.70 -15.22
N GLY A 355 12.83 25.53 -14.67
CA GLY A 355 12.33 25.44 -13.29
C GLY A 355 13.38 25.88 -12.26
N ASP A 356 13.01 26.84 -11.42
CA ASP A 356 13.79 27.32 -10.28
C ASP A 356 12.79 27.69 -9.20
N CYS A 357 12.62 26.82 -8.20
CA CYS A 357 11.60 26.99 -7.19
C CYS A 357 12.10 26.64 -5.80
N THR A 358 11.42 27.17 -4.78
CA THR A 358 11.72 26.86 -3.38
C THR A 358 10.50 26.24 -2.73
N LEU A 359 10.64 25.03 -2.20
CA LEU A 359 9.62 24.39 -1.40
C LEU A 359 9.90 24.67 0.08
N ILE A 360 8.92 25.30 0.74
CA ILE A 360 8.97 25.69 2.15
C ILE A 360 7.95 24.84 2.91
N MET A 361 8.40 24.25 4.01
CA MET A 361 7.55 23.52 4.94
C MET A 361 7.30 24.36 6.18
N THR A 362 6.03 24.64 6.44
CA THR A 362 5.58 25.32 7.66
C THR A 362 4.60 24.43 8.43
N VAL A 363 4.60 24.58 9.74
CA VAL A 363 3.69 23.88 10.65
C VAL A 363 3.11 24.91 11.60
N ASP A 364 1.78 25.01 11.63
CA ASP A 364 1.04 26.03 12.38
C ASP A 364 1.64 27.45 12.19
N GLY A 365 2.07 27.76 10.96
CA GLY A 365 2.66 29.05 10.56
C GLY A 365 4.17 29.22 10.78
N LYS A 366 4.85 28.26 11.42
CA LYS A 366 6.30 28.31 11.65
C LYS A 366 7.06 27.51 10.58
N GLU A 367 8.03 28.13 9.92
CA GLU A 367 8.93 27.43 8.99
C GLU A 367 9.83 26.44 9.74
N LEU A 368 9.85 25.20 9.26
CA LEU A 368 10.67 24.11 9.81
C LEU A 368 11.75 23.63 8.85
N ALA A 369 11.47 23.66 7.54
CA ALA A 369 12.43 23.25 6.52
C ALA A 369 12.19 23.98 5.20
N ARG A 370 13.25 24.09 4.41
CA ARG A 370 13.26 24.76 3.11
C ARG A 370 14.24 24.06 2.18
N VAL A 371 13.83 23.84 0.93
CA VAL A 371 14.68 23.27 -0.11
C VAL A 371 14.47 24.04 -1.41
N ARG A 372 15.56 24.38 -2.10
CA ARG A 372 15.53 24.97 -3.44
C ARG A 372 15.84 23.91 -4.47
N LEU A 373 15.07 23.86 -5.54
CA LEU A 373 15.24 22.94 -6.65
C LEU A 373 15.57 23.74 -7.92
N THR A 374 16.61 23.31 -8.62
CA THR A 374 17.08 23.93 -9.87
C THR A 374 17.47 22.83 -10.86
N PRO A 375 17.76 23.13 -12.13
CA PRO A 375 18.24 22.12 -13.08
C PRO A 375 19.51 21.40 -12.64
N GLN A 376 20.39 22.11 -11.92
CA GLN A 376 21.67 21.57 -11.42
C GLN A 376 21.50 20.80 -10.11
N ALA A 377 20.43 21.07 -9.37
CA ALA A 377 20.06 20.37 -8.14
C ALA A 377 18.57 20.00 -8.18
N PRO A 378 18.16 19.06 -9.07
CA PRO A 378 16.75 18.79 -9.32
C PRO A 378 16.13 17.86 -8.29
N THR A 379 16.90 17.36 -7.32
CA THR A 379 16.40 16.47 -6.27
C THR A 379 16.92 16.92 -4.92
N SER A 380 16.10 16.76 -3.88
CA SER A 380 16.49 17.03 -2.50
C SER A 380 15.64 16.19 -1.53
N VAL A 381 15.93 16.27 -0.24
CA VAL A 381 15.13 15.68 0.83
C VAL A 381 14.59 16.80 1.69
N LEU A 382 13.27 16.85 1.85
CA LEU A 382 12.59 17.76 2.77
C LEU A 382 12.18 16.97 4.01
N ALA A 383 12.79 17.25 5.16
CA ALA A 383 12.48 16.56 6.41
C ALA A 383 12.63 17.50 7.62
N ALA A 384 11.77 17.33 8.63
CA ALA A 384 11.95 17.96 9.93
C ALA A 384 11.21 17.21 11.04
N ASP A 385 11.69 17.37 12.28
CA ASP A 385 10.94 17.03 13.47
C ASP A 385 9.78 18.02 13.67
N LEU A 386 8.62 17.48 14.00
CA LEU A 386 7.38 18.23 14.19
C LEU A 386 7.22 18.51 15.70
N PRO A 387 6.88 19.76 16.09
CA PRO A 387 6.51 20.07 17.46
C PRO A 387 5.34 19.19 17.96
N ALA A 388 5.23 19.03 19.28
CA ALA A 388 4.10 18.30 19.85
C ALA A 388 2.77 19.05 19.65
N GLY A 389 1.70 18.32 19.39
CA GLY A 389 0.34 18.89 19.29
C GLY A 389 0.03 19.63 17.99
N VAL A 390 0.92 19.54 16.99
CA VAL A 390 0.73 20.17 15.69
C VAL A 390 -0.49 19.64 14.97
N LYS A 391 -1.18 20.53 14.26
CA LYS A 391 -2.44 20.20 13.58
C LYS A 391 -2.37 20.37 12.08
N GLN A 392 -1.54 21.28 11.59
CA GLN A 392 -1.50 21.59 10.17
C GLN A 392 -0.07 21.56 9.63
N LEU A 393 0.10 20.91 8.49
CA LEU A 393 1.30 20.96 7.65
C LEU A 393 0.97 21.77 6.40
N THR A 394 1.74 22.81 6.14
CA THR A 394 1.62 23.62 4.93
C THR A 394 2.91 23.53 4.12
N LEU A 395 2.78 23.13 2.86
CA LEU A 395 3.84 23.15 1.86
C LEU A 395 3.60 24.31 0.91
N SER A 396 4.53 25.26 0.90
CA SER A 396 4.48 26.43 0.00
C SER A 396 5.54 26.29 -1.07
N LEU A 397 5.13 26.35 -2.33
CA LEU A 397 6.00 26.35 -3.48
C LEU A 397 6.13 27.79 -3.97
N ASP A 398 7.29 28.37 -3.72
CA ASP A 398 7.63 29.75 -4.06
C ASP A 398 8.34 29.77 -5.41
N PRO A 399 8.05 30.76 -6.28
CA PRO A 399 8.83 30.95 -7.50
C PRO A 399 10.24 31.42 -7.16
N GLY A 400 11.22 30.94 -7.91
CA GLY A 400 12.61 31.35 -7.78
C GLY A 400 12.94 32.61 -8.58
N ASN A 401 14.21 32.73 -8.96
CA ASN A 401 14.72 33.95 -9.61
C ASN A 401 14.24 34.09 -11.06
N GLN A 402 13.78 33.00 -11.67
CA GLN A 402 13.33 32.96 -13.07
C GLN A 402 11.82 33.18 -13.22
N GLY A 403 11.15 33.62 -12.15
CA GLY A 403 9.69 33.72 -12.12
C GLY A 403 9.07 32.36 -11.88
N SER A 404 7.90 32.11 -12.49
CA SER A 404 7.05 30.94 -12.19
C SER A 404 6.94 29.95 -13.36
N VAL A 405 7.94 29.96 -14.24
CA VAL A 405 7.98 29.14 -15.46
C VAL A 405 8.49 27.75 -15.09
N GLU A 406 7.70 26.71 -15.38
CA GLU A 406 8.05 25.31 -15.11
C GLU A 406 8.33 24.98 -13.63
N ASP A 407 7.87 25.80 -12.69
CA ASP A 407 8.00 25.55 -11.25
C ASP A 407 7.03 24.47 -10.78
N ARG A 408 7.40 23.22 -11.01
CA ARG A 408 6.66 22.02 -10.62
C ARG A 408 7.50 21.21 -9.66
N VAL A 409 6.87 20.73 -8.58
CA VAL A 409 7.54 19.85 -7.61
C VAL A 409 6.75 18.58 -7.44
N VAL A 410 7.48 17.45 -7.47
CA VAL A 410 6.96 16.14 -7.15
C VAL A 410 7.50 15.70 -5.81
N LEU A 411 6.60 15.39 -4.88
CA LEU A 411 6.93 14.72 -3.62
C LEU A 411 6.78 13.21 -3.80
N LYS A 412 7.87 12.49 -3.56
CA LYS A 412 7.89 11.02 -3.52
C LYS A 412 8.05 10.57 -2.07
N ARG A 413 7.32 9.52 -1.69
CA ARG A 413 7.40 8.90 -0.37
C ARG A 413 7.23 9.93 0.77
N ALA A 414 6.27 10.84 0.62
CA ALA A 414 5.94 11.82 1.64
C ALA A 414 5.27 11.10 2.83
N ILE A 415 6.00 10.98 3.94
CA ILE A 415 5.64 10.14 5.08
C ILE A 415 5.67 10.94 6.37
N LEU A 416 4.70 10.65 7.24
CA LEU A 416 4.60 11.10 8.61
C LEU A 416 4.90 9.94 9.55
N ARG A 417 5.71 10.20 10.57
CA ARG A 417 5.94 9.28 11.70
C ARG A 417 5.09 9.72 12.89
N LYS A 418 4.40 8.78 13.54
CA LYS A 418 3.69 9.01 14.82
C LYS A 418 4.56 8.73 16.06
#